data_AF-A0A1C0U3U2-F1
#
_entry.id   AF-A0A1C0U3U2-F1
#
_cell.length_a   1.000
_cell.length_b   1.000
_cell.length_c   1.000
_cell.angle_alpha   90.00
_cell.angle_beta   90.00
_cell.angle_gamma   90.00
#
_symmetry.space_group_name_H-M   'P 1'
#
loop_
_entity.id
_entity.type
_entity.pdbx_description
1 polymer ?
#
loop_
_entity_poly.entity_id
_entity_poly.type
_entity_poly.pdbx_seq_one_letter_code
_entity_poly.pdbx_strand_id
1 'polypeptide(L)'
;MWLIEFTEGYLNGLTLPIESTLLLTGEREVTDNNTLSVPEYLSGNVNLVIKLEEKGLYLSGWKKRTVKLKENVIYSISGLRFFVFPQGNRNPKLKRFYFMRYGTLGLMTFLLSLFVLIAVLFLIQHQQEKNIGEYFNKVGSGYIKDGKLYVFDQKIKQQLPDGWQNQTKVIQSDNYPAAAHLNVGVVSNSSGKPLSYQLIDKENYTQIRIDFPEKEMLIMQLFGEYGITFVRKGDAWLVNDLAKASQLLKSKGYNSELSQLKSNYDDSQIIEAQDFPYSVFFSTQGGGYIYDQQVRYWEGSNVPGFGVIDSISEEKIIFKKDNKSKIYFIHR
;
A
#
# COMPACT_ATOMS: atom_id res chain seq x y z
N MET A 1 -83.15 -6.22 21.42
CA MET A 1 -83.25 -5.69 20.04
C MET A 1 -81.86 -5.69 19.40
N TRP A 2 -81.75 -6.06 18.12
CA TRP A 2 -80.51 -5.90 17.36
C TRP A 2 -80.45 -4.55 16.67
N LEU A 3 -79.27 -3.97 16.59
CA LEU A 3 -79.00 -2.68 15.96
C LEU A 3 -77.91 -2.86 14.89
N ILE A 4 -78.01 -2.08 13.82
CA ILE A 4 -76.94 -1.85 12.85
C ILE A 4 -76.45 -0.41 12.99
N GLU A 5 -75.14 -0.20 12.99
CA GLU A 5 -74.55 1.13 12.96
C GLU A 5 -73.55 1.23 11.82
N PHE A 6 -73.63 2.34 11.09
CA PHE A 6 -72.72 2.66 9.99
C PHE A 6 -71.53 3.50 10.52
N THR A 7 -70.32 3.15 10.09
CA THR A 7 -69.06 3.61 10.72
C THR A 7 -68.27 4.64 9.92
N GLU A 8 -68.56 4.81 8.63
CA GLU A 8 -67.88 5.76 7.76
C GLU A 8 -68.84 6.27 6.67
N GLY A 9 -68.53 7.44 6.08
CA GLY A 9 -69.28 8.04 4.98
C GLY A 9 -70.52 8.83 5.40
N TYR A 10 -71.44 9.08 4.47
CA TYR A 10 -72.68 9.86 4.67
C TYR A 10 -73.63 9.30 5.74
N LEU A 11 -73.53 8.01 6.05
CA LEU A 11 -74.36 7.37 7.07
C LEU A 11 -73.64 7.24 8.41
N ASN A 12 -72.45 7.82 8.57
CA ASN A 12 -71.65 7.65 9.77
C ASN A 12 -72.42 8.03 11.03
N GLY A 13 -72.49 7.11 11.99
CA GLY A 13 -73.21 7.28 13.26
C GLY A 13 -74.71 6.99 13.18
N LEU A 14 -75.27 6.75 11.98
CA LEU A 14 -76.65 6.31 11.84
C LEU A 14 -76.78 4.91 12.45
N THR A 15 -77.69 4.78 13.41
CA THR A 15 -78.03 3.50 14.05
C THR A 15 -79.48 3.17 13.77
N LEU A 16 -79.75 2.00 13.21
CA LEU A 16 -81.11 1.54 12.88
C LEU A 16 -81.44 0.24 13.63
N PRO A 17 -82.69 0.06 14.08
CA PRO A 17 -83.14 -1.21 14.62
C PRO A 17 -83.31 -2.26 13.53
N ILE A 18 -82.99 -3.52 13.87
CA ILE A 18 -83.30 -4.69 13.06
C ILE A 18 -84.36 -5.50 13.81
N GLU A 19 -85.61 -5.38 13.37
CA GLU A 19 -86.74 -6.08 13.99
C GLU A 19 -86.84 -7.53 13.50
N SER A 20 -87.02 -7.73 12.20
CA SER A 20 -87.11 -9.06 11.58
C SER A 20 -86.24 -9.16 10.31
N THR A 21 -86.39 -8.19 9.42
CA THR A 21 -85.59 -8.05 8.20
C THR A 21 -85.30 -6.57 7.97
N LEU A 22 -84.07 -6.27 7.55
CA LEU A 22 -83.65 -4.96 7.06
C LEU A 22 -83.05 -5.14 5.66
N LEU A 23 -83.58 -4.42 4.68
CA LEU A 23 -83.09 -4.42 3.30
C LEU A 23 -82.26 -3.16 3.05
N LEU A 24 -81.07 -3.28 2.48
CA LEU A 24 -80.28 -2.15 2.00
C LEU A 24 -80.20 -2.25 0.47
N THR A 25 -80.64 -1.22 -0.24
CA THR A 25 -80.71 -1.21 -1.71
C THR A 25 -80.09 0.04 -2.30
N GLY A 26 -79.64 -0.04 -3.56
CA GLY A 26 -79.18 1.11 -4.34
C GLY A 26 -80.29 1.89 -5.06
N GLU A 27 -81.55 1.46 -4.95
CA GLU A 27 -82.70 2.17 -5.54
C GLU A 27 -82.98 3.47 -4.79
N ARG A 28 -83.20 4.58 -5.52
CA ARG A 28 -83.40 5.92 -4.92
C ARG A 28 -84.78 6.11 -4.30
N GLU A 29 -85.78 5.44 -4.83
CA GLU A 29 -87.16 5.51 -4.36
C GLU A 29 -87.52 4.17 -3.75
N VAL A 30 -87.96 4.19 -2.50
CA VAL A 30 -88.28 2.98 -1.75
C VAL A 30 -89.56 3.23 -0.98
N THR A 31 -90.52 2.32 -1.12
CA THR A 31 -91.86 2.42 -0.50
C THR A 31 -92.00 1.61 0.79
N ASP A 32 -91.05 0.71 1.08
CA ASP A 32 -91.10 -0.21 2.21
C ASP A 32 -90.42 0.33 3.46
N ASN A 33 -91.10 0.25 4.61
CA ASN A 33 -90.61 0.75 5.90
C ASN A 33 -89.35 0.04 6.44
N ASN A 34 -89.04 -1.16 5.94
CA ASN A 34 -87.88 -1.96 6.38
C ASN A 34 -86.71 -1.91 5.39
N THR A 35 -86.71 -0.91 4.51
CA THR A 35 -85.72 -0.79 3.45
C THR A 35 -85.02 0.57 3.52
N LEU A 36 -83.69 0.54 3.56
CA LEU A 36 -82.85 1.72 3.49
C LEU A 36 -82.28 1.87 2.08
N SER A 37 -82.61 2.99 1.46
CA SER A 37 -82.01 3.45 0.20
C SER A 37 -80.58 3.97 0.47
N VAL A 38 -79.58 3.39 -0.19
CA VAL A 38 -78.16 3.77 -0.10
C VAL A 38 -77.50 3.84 -1.50
N PRO A 39 -78.04 4.68 -2.42
CA PRO A 39 -77.60 4.76 -3.81
C PRO A 39 -76.16 5.25 -3.98
N GLU A 40 -75.57 5.87 -2.96
CA GLU A 40 -74.17 6.33 -2.96
C GLU A 40 -73.16 5.17 -2.84
N TYR A 41 -73.61 4.00 -2.35
CA TYR A 41 -72.74 2.84 -2.09
C TYR A 41 -73.13 1.60 -2.90
N LEU A 42 -74.42 1.41 -3.15
CA LEU A 42 -74.94 0.23 -3.84
C LEU A 42 -75.52 0.61 -5.21
N SER A 43 -75.30 -0.24 -6.21
CA SER A 43 -76.00 -0.16 -7.49
C SER A 43 -77.47 -0.55 -7.31
N GLY A 44 -78.38 0.01 -8.12
CA GLY A 44 -79.83 -0.23 -8.01
C GLY A 44 -80.26 -1.70 -8.12
N ASN A 45 -79.44 -2.58 -8.68
CA ASN A 45 -79.70 -4.02 -8.76
C ASN A 45 -79.13 -4.83 -7.58
N VAL A 46 -78.50 -4.18 -6.60
CA VAL A 46 -77.87 -4.85 -5.45
C VAL A 46 -78.75 -4.67 -4.22
N ASN A 47 -79.20 -5.79 -3.67
CA ASN A 47 -80.05 -5.87 -2.50
C ASN A 47 -79.34 -6.66 -1.40
N LEU A 48 -78.92 -5.98 -0.34
CA LEU A 48 -78.34 -6.60 0.84
C LEU A 48 -79.46 -6.84 1.86
N VAL A 49 -79.77 -8.11 2.12
CA VAL A 49 -80.85 -8.48 3.04
C VAL A 49 -80.24 -8.95 4.35
N ILE A 50 -80.55 -8.26 5.44
CA ILE A 50 -80.17 -8.64 6.80
C ILE A 50 -81.39 -9.23 7.47
N LYS A 51 -81.35 -10.52 7.83
CA LYS A 51 -82.45 -11.22 8.49
C LYS A 51 -82.06 -11.66 9.89
N LEU A 52 -82.99 -11.52 10.83
CA LEU A 52 -82.90 -12.10 12.16
C LEU A 52 -83.54 -13.49 12.15
N GLU A 53 -82.72 -14.51 12.42
CA GLU A 53 -83.14 -15.90 12.58
C GLU A 53 -82.87 -16.35 14.03
N GLU A 54 -83.42 -17.51 14.44
CA GLU A 54 -83.30 -18.04 15.82
C GLU A 54 -81.84 -18.11 16.32
N LYS A 55 -80.88 -18.30 15.41
CA LYS A 55 -79.46 -18.47 15.74
C LYS A 55 -78.61 -17.20 15.52
N GLY A 56 -79.22 -16.05 15.19
CA GLY A 56 -78.54 -14.75 15.05
C GLY A 56 -78.89 -13.99 13.77
N LEU A 57 -78.08 -12.97 13.44
CA LEU A 57 -78.25 -12.17 12.22
C LEU A 57 -77.50 -12.78 11.04
N TYR A 58 -78.15 -12.77 9.87
CA TYR A 58 -77.63 -13.31 8.63
C TYR A 58 -77.74 -12.29 7.51
N LEU A 59 -76.70 -12.18 6.70
CA LEU A 59 -76.61 -11.30 5.55
C LEU A 59 -76.61 -12.11 4.25
N SER A 60 -77.51 -11.77 3.33
CA SER A 60 -77.54 -12.29 1.96
C SER A 60 -77.46 -11.15 0.93
N GLY A 61 -77.18 -11.50 -0.34
CA GLY A 61 -77.10 -10.53 -1.44
C GLY A 61 -75.70 -9.97 -1.73
N TRP A 62 -74.71 -10.21 -0.86
CA TRP A 62 -73.31 -9.85 -1.12
C TRP A 62 -72.47 -11.01 -1.68
N LYS A 63 -72.66 -12.21 -1.15
CA LYS A 63 -71.96 -13.44 -1.58
C LYS A 63 -72.96 -14.49 -2.03
N LYS A 64 -72.50 -15.47 -2.82
CA LYS A 64 -73.31 -16.63 -3.24
C LYS A 64 -73.93 -17.42 -2.08
N ARG A 65 -73.38 -17.30 -0.87
CA ARG A 65 -73.89 -17.94 0.35
C ARG A 65 -74.24 -16.87 1.39
N THR A 66 -75.28 -17.14 2.15
CA THR A 66 -75.65 -16.35 3.33
C THR A 66 -74.52 -16.39 4.38
N VAL A 67 -74.18 -15.23 4.93
CA VAL A 67 -73.10 -15.06 5.89
C VAL A 67 -73.69 -14.70 7.24
N LYS A 68 -73.38 -15.47 8.28
CA LYS A 68 -73.73 -15.11 9.66
C LYS A 68 -72.92 -13.89 10.10
N LEU A 69 -73.60 -12.82 10.49
CA LEU A 69 -72.99 -11.62 11.04
C LEU A 69 -72.54 -11.87 12.48
N LYS A 70 -71.31 -11.46 12.79
CA LYS A 70 -70.73 -11.51 14.12
C LYS A 70 -70.90 -10.15 14.77
N GLU A 71 -71.29 -10.18 16.03
CA GLU A 71 -71.44 -8.99 16.84
C GLU A 71 -70.17 -8.14 16.83
N ASN A 72 -70.33 -6.82 16.71
CA ASN A 72 -69.26 -5.84 16.83
C ASN A 72 -68.10 -5.99 15.83
N VAL A 73 -68.27 -6.83 14.80
CA VAL A 73 -67.34 -6.95 13.67
C VAL A 73 -67.76 -5.99 12.57
N ILE A 74 -66.81 -5.18 12.11
CA ILE A 74 -67.03 -4.23 11.02
C ILE A 74 -66.98 -4.98 9.69
N TYR A 75 -68.08 -4.92 8.97
CA TYR A 75 -68.24 -5.41 7.60
C TYR A 75 -68.08 -4.24 6.64
N SER A 76 -67.41 -4.48 5.51
CA SER A 76 -67.19 -3.50 4.44
C SER A 76 -67.63 -4.10 3.12
N ILE A 77 -68.69 -3.55 2.53
CA ILE A 77 -69.33 -4.07 1.31
C ILE A 77 -69.57 -2.88 0.37
N SER A 78 -68.94 -2.89 -0.80
CA SER A 78 -69.09 -1.82 -1.80
C SER A 78 -68.91 -0.40 -1.22
N GLY A 79 -67.97 -0.22 -0.29
CA GLY A 79 -67.74 1.06 0.39
C GLY A 79 -68.64 1.33 1.60
N LEU A 80 -69.78 0.65 1.73
CA LEU A 80 -70.66 0.70 2.91
C LEU A 80 -70.01 -0.04 4.07
N ARG A 81 -69.89 0.61 5.23
CA ARG A 81 -69.25 0.04 6.41
C ARG A 81 -70.17 0.05 7.60
N PHE A 82 -70.45 -1.12 8.14
CA PHE A 82 -71.36 -1.27 9.26
C PHE A 82 -70.96 -2.40 10.20
N PHE A 83 -71.49 -2.39 11.41
CA PHE A 83 -71.45 -3.51 12.33
C PHE A 83 -72.81 -3.67 12.99
N VAL A 84 -73.07 -4.87 13.50
CA VAL A 84 -74.31 -5.19 14.20
C VAL A 84 -74.03 -5.53 15.66
N PHE A 85 -74.93 -5.15 16.55
CA PHE A 85 -74.81 -5.40 17.98
C PHE A 85 -76.19 -5.45 18.65
N PRO A 86 -76.38 -6.24 19.72
CA PRO A 86 -77.57 -6.15 20.54
C PRO A 86 -77.54 -4.86 21.36
N GLN A 87 -78.70 -4.25 21.56
CA GLN A 87 -78.87 -3.03 22.34
C GLN A 87 -78.22 -3.17 23.72
N GLY A 88 -77.36 -2.21 24.09
CA GLY A 88 -76.56 -2.22 25.32
C GLY A 88 -75.14 -2.77 25.18
N ASN A 89 -74.82 -3.54 24.12
CA ASN A 89 -73.51 -4.18 23.93
C ASN A 89 -72.72 -3.58 22.77
N ARG A 90 -72.77 -2.26 22.59
CA ARG A 90 -72.02 -1.56 21.55
C ARG A 90 -70.52 -1.57 21.88
N ASN A 91 -69.70 -2.29 21.10
CA ASN A 91 -68.24 -2.34 21.25
C ASN A 91 -67.51 -2.68 19.93
N PRO A 92 -67.56 -1.81 18.90
CA PRO A 92 -67.01 -2.13 17.59
C PRO A 92 -65.49 -2.37 17.62
N LYS A 93 -65.04 -3.44 16.96
CA LYS A 93 -63.62 -3.84 16.89
C LYS A 93 -62.81 -3.01 15.88
N LEU A 94 -62.78 -1.68 16.07
CA LEU A 94 -62.15 -0.69 15.18
C LEU A 94 -60.63 -0.90 15.00
N LYS A 95 -59.89 -1.20 16.08
CA LYS A 95 -58.42 -1.38 16.03
C LYS A 95 -58.00 -2.48 15.04
N ARG A 96 -58.69 -3.62 15.06
CA ARG A 96 -58.42 -4.75 14.15
C ARG A 96 -58.74 -4.39 12.70
N PHE A 97 -59.82 -3.64 12.47
CA PHE A 97 -60.23 -3.20 11.15
C PHE A 97 -59.21 -2.24 10.53
N TYR A 98 -58.77 -1.21 11.27
CA TYR A 98 -57.75 -0.29 10.78
C TYR A 98 -56.38 -0.95 10.60
N PHE A 99 -56.00 -1.88 11.47
CA PHE A 99 -54.77 -2.66 11.31
C PHE A 99 -54.78 -3.51 10.04
N MET A 100 -55.90 -4.19 9.73
CA MET A 100 -56.01 -4.94 8.46
C MET A 100 -56.05 -4.02 7.24
N ARG A 101 -56.64 -2.83 7.36
CA ARG A 101 -56.79 -1.87 6.25
C ARG A 101 -55.49 -1.15 5.90
N TYR A 102 -54.75 -0.70 6.91
CA TYR A 102 -53.56 0.15 6.74
C TYR A 102 -52.25 -0.54 7.10
N GLY A 103 -52.28 -1.70 7.76
CA GLY A 103 -51.08 -2.40 8.18
C GLY A 103 -50.22 -2.88 7.02
N THR A 104 -50.83 -3.37 5.94
CA THR A 104 -50.10 -3.76 4.72
C THR A 104 -49.44 -2.55 4.04
N LEU A 105 -50.16 -1.42 4.00
CA LEU A 105 -49.68 -0.18 3.42
C LEU A 105 -48.50 0.38 4.24
N GLY A 106 -48.64 0.43 5.57
CA GLY A 106 -47.57 0.83 6.48
C GLY A 106 -46.35 -0.08 6.41
N LEU A 107 -46.56 -1.40 6.31
CA LEU A 107 -45.47 -2.37 6.13
C LEU A 107 -44.72 -2.14 4.82
N MET A 108 -45.44 -1.92 3.71
CA MET A 108 -44.83 -1.63 2.42
C MET A 108 -44.03 -0.32 2.43
N THR A 109 -44.57 0.74 3.04
CA THR A 109 -43.86 2.02 3.18
C THR A 109 -42.59 1.86 4.03
N PHE A 110 -42.67 1.09 5.12
CA PHE A 110 -41.52 0.78 5.95
C PHE A 110 -40.44 0.00 5.18
N LEU A 111 -40.83 -1.07 4.47
CA LEU A 111 -39.91 -1.87 3.67
C LEU A 111 -39.26 -1.05 2.55
N LEU A 112 -40.02 -0.19 1.88
CA LEU A 112 -39.50 0.73 0.87
C LEU A 112 -38.47 1.70 1.47
N SER A 113 -38.77 2.27 2.64
CA SER A 113 -37.86 3.19 3.33
C SER A 113 -36.56 2.48 3.73
N LEU A 114 -36.67 1.24 4.22
CA LEU A 114 -35.51 0.40 4.57
C LEU A 114 -34.67 0.08 3.32
N PHE A 115 -35.31 -0.26 2.20
CA PHE A 115 -34.62 -0.51 0.94
C PHE A 115 -33.88 0.74 0.45
N VAL A 116 -34.51 1.92 0.48
CA VAL A 116 -33.88 3.18 0.10
C VAL A 116 -32.67 3.48 1.00
N LEU A 117 -32.80 3.29 2.31
CA LEU A 117 -31.68 3.47 3.24
C LEU A 117 -30.50 2.56 2.89
N ILE A 118 -30.76 1.27 2.65
CA ILE A 118 -29.72 0.29 2.26
C ILE A 118 -29.06 0.71 0.94
N ALA A 119 -29.85 1.10 -0.06
CA ALA A 119 -29.34 1.53 -1.36
C ALA A 119 -28.45 2.79 -1.25
N VAL A 120 -28.86 3.78 -0.44
CA VAL A 120 -28.08 4.99 -0.20
C VAL A 120 -26.77 4.66 0.51
N LEU A 121 -26.80 3.84 1.55
CA LEU A 121 -25.59 3.41 2.26
C LEU A 121 -24.63 2.66 1.33
N PHE A 122 -25.14 1.78 0.47
CA PHE A 122 -24.34 1.07 -0.52
C PHE A 122 -23.68 2.02 -1.53
N LEU A 123 -24.42 3.01 -2.03
CA LEU A 123 -23.88 4.03 -2.93
C LEU A 123 -22.80 4.88 -2.27
N ILE A 124 -22.99 5.29 -1.00
CA ILE A 124 -21.99 6.03 -0.24
C ILE A 124 -20.72 5.19 -0.08
N GLN A 125 -20.84 3.92 0.31
CA GLN A 125 -19.70 3.03 0.46
C GLN A 125 -18.95 2.85 -0.86
N HIS A 126 -19.67 2.56 -1.95
CA HIS A 126 -19.06 2.37 -3.26
C HIS A 126 -18.33 3.63 -3.75
N GLN A 127 -18.93 4.81 -3.54
CA GLN A 127 -18.30 6.08 -3.87
C GLN A 127 -17.05 6.34 -3.03
N GLN A 128 -17.06 6.00 -1.74
CA GLN A 128 -15.89 6.13 -0.88
C GLN A 128 -14.74 5.22 -1.35
N GLU A 129 -15.02 3.96 -1.65
CA GLU A 129 -14.02 3.01 -2.17
C GLU A 129 -13.40 3.51 -3.49
N LYS A 130 -14.23 4.00 -4.41
CA LYS A 130 -13.76 4.59 -5.67
C LYS A 130 -12.87 5.82 -5.43
N ASN A 131 -13.32 6.74 -4.58
CA ASN A 131 -12.58 7.96 -4.27
C ASN A 131 -11.22 7.64 -3.62
N ILE A 132 -11.17 6.65 -2.71
CA ILE A 132 -9.93 6.18 -2.08
C ILE A 132 -8.95 5.69 -3.14
N GLY A 133 -9.39 4.88 -4.10
CA GLY A 133 -8.55 4.43 -5.22
C GLY A 133 -8.01 5.58 -6.06
N GLU A 134 -8.84 6.59 -6.36
CA GLU A 134 -8.39 7.80 -7.07
C GLU A 134 -7.35 8.59 -6.27
N TYR A 135 -7.51 8.74 -4.95
CA TYR A 135 -6.53 9.42 -4.11
C TYR A 135 -5.20 8.68 -4.02
N PHE A 136 -5.22 7.35 -3.91
CA PHE A 136 -3.99 6.55 -3.96
C PHE A 136 -3.25 6.71 -5.30
N ASN A 137 -3.99 6.70 -6.41
CA ASN A 137 -3.39 6.94 -7.74
C ASN A 137 -2.79 8.35 -7.86
N LYS A 138 -3.42 9.37 -7.28
CA LYS A 138 -2.89 10.75 -7.25
C LYS A 138 -1.63 10.88 -6.41
N VAL A 139 -1.53 10.14 -5.29
CA VAL A 139 -0.32 10.11 -4.47
C VAL A 139 0.84 9.52 -5.27
N GLY A 140 0.61 8.43 -6.01
CA GLY A 140 1.60 7.81 -6.88
C GLY A 140 2.79 7.25 -6.09
N SER A 141 3.78 8.09 -5.82
CA SER A 141 4.95 7.79 -4.99
C SER A 141 4.90 8.59 -3.69
N GLY A 142 4.80 7.87 -2.57
CA GLY A 142 4.76 8.42 -1.23
C GLY A 142 4.85 7.29 -0.21
N TYR A 143 4.92 7.63 1.08
CA TYR A 143 4.99 6.62 2.14
C TYR A 143 4.26 7.06 3.39
N ILE A 144 3.84 6.09 4.20
CA ILE A 144 3.16 6.34 5.47
C ILE A 144 4.11 5.99 6.60
N LYS A 145 4.33 6.93 7.52
CA LYS A 145 5.14 6.74 8.74
C LYS A 145 4.49 7.49 9.89
N ASP A 146 4.38 6.85 11.05
CA ASP A 146 3.80 7.44 12.27
C ASP A 146 2.40 8.06 12.05
N GLY A 147 1.57 7.38 11.24
CA GLY A 147 0.21 7.82 10.94
C GLY A 147 0.11 9.03 9.99
N LYS A 148 1.24 9.51 9.45
CA LYS A 148 1.28 10.62 8.49
C LYS A 148 1.66 10.13 7.10
N LEU A 149 1.01 10.70 6.09
CA LEU A 149 1.35 10.50 4.69
C LEU A 149 2.47 11.46 4.29
N TYR A 150 3.54 10.95 3.71
CA TYR A 150 4.64 11.73 3.20
C TYR A 150 4.60 11.70 1.67
N VAL A 151 4.55 12.89 1.06
CA VAL A 151 4.49 13.07 -0.40
C VAL A 151 5.63 13.98 -0.86
N PHE A 152 6.01 13.85 -2.13
CA PHE A 152 7.15 14.58 -2.70
C PHE A 152 6.76 15.86 -3.44
N ASP A 153 5.46 16.12 -3.64
CA ASP A 153 4.95 17.33 -4.30
C ASP A 153 3.80 17.96 -3.49
N GLN A 154 3.86 19.27 -3.31
CA GLN A 154 2.82 20.07 -2.68
C GLN A 154 1.49 20.00 -3.43
N LYS A 155 1.52 19.86 -4.76
CA LYS A 155 0.32 19.70 -5.58
C LYS A 155 -0.47 18.44 -5.22
N ILE A 156 0.23 17.35 -4.89
CA ILE A 156 -0.40 16.10 -4.46
C ILE A 156 -1.17 16.35 -3.16
N LYS A 157 -0.54 16.99 -2.17
CA LYS A 157 -1.19 17.33 -0.91
C LYS A 157 -2.45 18.18 -1.13
N GLN A 158 -2.41 19.18 -2.00
CA GLN A 158 -3.56 20.06 -2.27
C GLN A 158 -4.74 19.36 -2.98
N GLN A 159 -4.49 18.24 -3.67
CA GLN A 159 -5.52 17.46 -4.37
C GLN A 159 -6.21 16.41 -3.49
N LEU A 160 -5.73 16.21 -2.25
CA LEU A 160 -6.32 15.28 -1.28
C LEU A 160 -7.49 15.93 -0.53
N PRO A 161 -8.43 15.15 0.03
CA PRO A 161 -9.46 15.67 0.91
C PRO A 161 -8.88 16.33 2.17
N ASP A 162 -9.55 17.34 2.72
CA ASP A 162 -9.09 18.15 3.86
C ASP A 162 -8.59 17.32 5.05
N GLY A 163 -9.30 16.22 5.38
CA GLY A 163 -8.90 15.31 6.45
C GLY A 163 -7.52 14.66 6.23
N TRP A 164 -7.20 14.33 4.98
CA TRP A 164 -5.91 13.74 4.60
C TRP A 164 -4.84 14.82 4.49
N GLN A 165 -5.18 16.02 4.01
CA GLN A 165 -4.22 17.13 3.91
C GLN A 165 -3.58 17.44 5.28
N ASN A 166 -4.38 17.42 6.35
CA ASN A 166 -3.91 17.67 7.71
C ASN A 166 -2.91 16.61 8.21
N GLN A 167 -3.02 15.38 7.71
CA GLN A 167 -2.12 14.27 8.03
C GLN A 167 -1.02 14.06 6.97
N THR A 168 -0.91 14.97 5.99
CA THR A 168 0.07 14.87 4.91
C THR A 168 1.21 15.87 5.13
N LYS A 169 2.46 15.38 5.15
CA LYS A 169 3.68 16.20 5.16
C LYS A 169 4.35 16.11 3.79
N VAL A 170 4.82 17.26 3.30
CA VAL A 170 5.53 17.32 2.02
C VAL A 170 7.01 17.31 2.30
N ILE A 171 7.74 16.40 1.66
CA ILE A 171 9.19 16.34 1.70
C ILE A 171 9.69 16.81 0.35
N GLN A 172 10.11 18.07 0.29
CA GLN A 172 10.91 18.58 -0.82
C GLN A 172 12.37 18.39 -0.45
N SER A 173 13.10 17.66 -1.29
CA SER A 173 14.55 17.65 -1.24
C SER A 173 15.09 17.85 -2.64
N ASP A 174 15.60 19.05 -2.91
CA ASP A 174 16.31 19.34 -4.15
C ASP A 174 17.64 18.55 -4.24
N ASN A 175 18.12 18.04 -3.11
CA ASN A 175 19.43 17.42 -2.97
C ASN A 175 19.40 15.89 -2.91
N TYR A 176 18.23 15.26 -2.81
CA TYR A 176 18.13 13.80 -2.67
C TYR A 176 17.12 13.22 -3.66
N PRO A 177 17.53 12.26 -4.50
CA PRO A 177 16.61 11.60 -5.42
C PRO A 177 15.58 10.78 -4.64
N ALA A 178 14.32 10.84 -5.06
CA ALA A 178 13.26 10.02 -4.49
C ALA A 178 13.33 8.59 -5.05
N ALA A 179 13.27 7.59 -4.17
CA ALA A 179 13.09 6.21 -4.57
C ALA A 179 11.60 5.94 -4.85
N ALA A 180 11.29 5.31 -5.98
CA ALA A 180 9.92 4.91 -6.31
C ALA A 180 9.41 3.76 -5.42
N HIS A 181 10.32 2.98 -4.85
CA HIS A 181 10.02 1.84 -3.99
C HIS A 181 10.69 2.01 -2.62
N LEU A 182 9.99 1.56 -1.57
CA LEU A 182 10.54 1.50 -0.21
C LEU A 182 11.60 0.40 -0.07
N ASN A 183 11.49 -0.65 -0.89
CA ASN A 183 12.47 -1.73 -0.94
C ASN A 183 13.46 -1.45 -2.07
N VAL A 184 14.69 -1.12 -1.69
CA VAL A 184 15.79 -0.78 -2.60
C VAL A 184 16.87 -1.84 -2.54
N GLY A 185 17.28 -2.33 -3.72
CA GLY A 185 18.42 -3.22 -3.86
C GLY A 185 19.70 -2.41 -4.07
N VAL A 186 20.74 -2.69 -3.27
CA VAL A 186 22.05 -2.05 -3.41
C VAL A 186 22.99 -3.02 -4.08
N VAL A 187 23.31 -2.76 -5.35
CA VAL A 187 24.14 -3.63 -6.18
C VAL A 187 25.32 -2.87 -6.77
N SER A 188 26.45 -3.56 -6.94
CA SER A 188 27.59 -2.98 -7.63
C SER A 188 27.29 -2.85 -9.12
N ASN A 189 27.53 -1.66 -9.68
CA ASN A 189 27.36 -1.43 -11.11
C ASN A 189 28.34 -2.26 -11.96
N SER A 190 29.54 -2.57 -11.44
CA SER A 190 30.58 -3.29 -12.19
C SER A 190 30.40 -4.81 -12.17
N SER A 191 29.94 -5.37 -11.05
CA SER A 191 29.81 -6.83 -10.89
C SER A 191 28.37 -7.34 -10.93
N GLY A 192 27.38 -6.46 -10.82
CA GLY A 192 25.96 -6.81 -10.69
C GLY A 192 25.62 -7.53 -9.38
N LYS A 193 26.58 -7.71 -8.47
CA LYS A 193 26.39 -8.43 -7.21
C LYS A 193 25.88 -7.51 -6.10
N PRO A 194 25.09 -8.02 -5.14
CA PRO A 194 24.69 -7.26 -3.95
C PRO A 194 25.89 -6.75 -3.16
N LEU A 195 25.81 -5.51 -2.68
CA LEU A 195 26.80 -4.93 -1.78
C LEU A 195 26.33 -5.03 -0.33
N SER A 196 27.27 -5.11 0.61
CA SER A 196 26.95 -4.90 2.03
C SER A 196 26.70 -3.42 2.28
N TYR A 197 25.63 -3.09 2.99
CA TYR A 197 25.26 -1.71 3.29
C TYR A 197 24.60 -1.59 4.66
N GLN A 198 24.59 -0.37 5.19
CA GLN A 198 23.88 0.01 6.41
C GLN A 198 22.82 1.08 6.06
N LEU A 199 21.64 0.95 6.64
CA LEU A 199 20.59 1.97 6.56
C LEU A 199 20.64 2.85 7.80
N ILE A 200 20.70 4.16 7.60
CA ILE A 200 20.71 5.15 8.68
C ILE A 200 19.52 6.09 8.47
N ASP A 201 18.53 6.00 9.33
CA ASP A 201 17.38 6.88 9.29
C ASP A 201 17.74 8.30 9.77
N LYS A 202 17.38 9.28 8.95
CA LYS A 202 17.39 10.71 9.29
C LYS A 202 15.94 11.20 9.36
N GLU A 203 15.77 12.45 9.81
CA GLU A 203 14.43 13.02 10.02
C GLU A 203 13.59 13.04 8.73
N ASN A 204 14.20 13.33 7.58
CA ASN A 204 13.51 13.53 6.31
C ASN A 204 13.91 12.53 5.20
N TYR A 205 14.88 11.64 5.44
CA TYR A 205 15.33 10.64 4.46
C TYR A 205 16.06 9.47 5.14
N THR A 206 16.24 8.37 4.43
CA THR A 206 17.10 7.25 4.86
C THR A 206 18.37 7.25 4.02
N GLN A 207 19.52 7.21 4.68
CA GLN A 207 20.81 7.13 4.02
C GLN A 207 21.25 5.67 3.88
N ILE A 208 21.63 5.27 2.67
CA ILE A 208 22.31 4.00 2.40
C ILE A 208 23.82 4.26 2.49
N ARG A 209 24.50 3.61 3.42
CA ARG A 209 25.96 3.69 3.57
C ARG A 209 26.59 2.38 3.11
N ILE A 210 27.49 2.47 2.13
CA ILE A 210 28.23 1.33 1.59
C ILE A 210 29.66 1.46 2.09
N ASP A 211 30.23 0.35 2.55
CA ASP A 211 31.66 0.28 2.82
C ASP A 211 32.39 0.11 1.49
N PHE A 212 32.92 1.21 0.97
CA PHE A 212 33.64 1.28 -0.29
C PHE A 212 35.09 1.69 -0.01
N PRO A 213 36.09 0.93 -0.50
CA PRO A 213 37.51 1.20 -0.23
C PRO A 213 38.05 2.39 -1.04
N GLU A 214 37.35 3.53 -1.00
CA GLU A 214 37.64 4.73 -1.79
C GLU A 214 39.09 5.19 -1.58
N LYS A 215 39.51 5.25 -0.31
CA LYS A 215 40.86 5.66 0.08
C LYS A 215 41.92 4.78 -0.57
N GLU A 216 41.70 3.47 -0.57
CA GLU A 216 42.68 2.49 -1.07
C GLU A 216 42.74 2.54 -2.59
N MET A 217 41.60 2.69 -3.26
CA MET A 217 41.54 2.91 -4.71
C MET A 217 42.25 4.20 -5.13
N LEU A 218 42.07 5.30 -4.38
CA LEU A 218 42.77 6.57 -4.64
C LEU A 218 44.28 6.44 -4.45
N ILE A 219 44.74 5.66 -3.46
CA ILE A 219 46.17 5.38 -3.26
C ILE A 219 46.72 4.51 -4.40
N MET A 220 46.00 3.47 -4.82
CA MET A 220 46.38 2.63 -5.95
C MET A 220 46.50 3.45 -7.24
N GLN A 221 45.52 4.34 -7.49
CA GLN A 221 45.55 5.26 -8.62
C GLN A 221 46.76 6.19 -8.54
N LEU A 222 47.00 6.79 -7.37
CA LEU A 222 48.15 7.66 -7.13
C LEU A 222 49.48 6.95 -7.39
N PHE A 223 49.65 5.71 -6.95
CA PHE A 223 50.86 4.94 -7.23
C PHE A 223 50.98 4.57 -8.70
N GLY A 224 49.89 4.16 -9.33
CA GLY A 224 49.84 3.83 -10.76
C GLY A 224 50.21 5.01 -11.67
N GLU A 225 49.66 6.21 -11.40
CA GLU A 225 49.94 7.44 -12.16
C GLU A 225 51.42 7.84 -12.12
N TYR A 226 52.13 7.52 -11.03
CA TYR A 226 53.52 7.92 -10.82
C TYR A 226 54.51 6.75 -11.02
N GLY A 227 54.05 5.65 -11.61
CA GLY A 227 54.88 4.49 -11.97
C GLY A 227 55.46 3.73 -10.78
N ILE A 228 54.78 3.78 -9.62
CA ILE A 228 55.17 3.01 -8.44
C ILE A 228 54.51 1.64 -8.56
N THR A 229 55.32 0.58 -8.55
CA THR A 229 54.83 -0.79 -8.48
C THR A 229 54.46 -1.08 -7.04
N PHE A 230 53.24 -1.55 -6.81
CA PHE A 230 52.73 -1.82 -5.48
C PHE A 230 52.02 -3.17 -5.37
N VAL A 231 52.09 -3.78 -4.18
CA VAL A 231 51.31 -4.97 -3.81
C VAL A 231 50.76 -4.76 -2.41
N ARG A 232 49.46 -4.97 -2.21
CA ARG A 232 48.86 -4.95 -0.88
C ARG A 232 48.98 -6.34 -0.24
N LYS A 233 49.63 -6.43 0.92
CA LYS A 233 49.68 -7.65 1.75
C LYS A 233 49.11 -7.32 3.14
N GLY A 234 47.88 -7.75 3.38
CA GLY A 234 47.13 -7.36 4.59
C GLY A 234 46.96 -5.85 4.66
N ASP A 235 47.40 -5.25 5.76
CA ASP A 235 47.35 -3.81 5.99
C ASP A 235 48.55 -3.05 5.41
N ALA A 236 49.55 -3.75 4.83
CA ALA A 236 50.77 -3.11 4.33
C ALA A 236 50.76 -2.93 2.81
N TRP A 237 51.24 -1.76 2.38
CA TRP A 237 51.56 -1.44 0.99
C TRP A 237 53.04 -1.73 0.73
N LEU A 238 53.33 -2.79 -0.02
CA LEU A 238 54.68 -3.08 -0.49
C LEU A 238 54.93 -2.30 -1.78
N VAL A 239 55.92 -1.42 -1.78
CA VAL A 239 56.25 -0.57 -2.94
C VAL A 239 57.70 -0.74 -3.38
N ASN A 240 57.95 -0.54 -4.68
CA ASN A 240 59.31 -0.56 -5.25
C ASN A 240 60.13 0.70 -4.90
N ASP A 241 59.51 1.81 -4.54
CA ASP A 241 60.21 3.04 -4.15
C ASP A 241 59.51 3.65 -2.92
N LEU A 242 60.07 3.35 -1.74
CA LEU A 242 59.53 3.79 -0.46
C LEU A 242 59.56 5.32 -0.32
N ALA A 243 60.64 5.96 -0.79
CA ALA A 243 60.83 7.40 -0.62
C ALA A 243 59.83 8.19 -1.48
N LYS A 244 59.71 7.82 -2.76
CA LYS A 244 58.77 8.44 -3.69
C LYS A 244 57.32 8.19 -3.28
N ALA A 245 56.98 6.95 -2.89
CA ALA A 245 55.64 6.61 -2.41
C ALA A 245 55.29 7.38 -1.12
N SER A 246 56.23 7.49 -0.17
CA SER A 246 56.02 8.27 1.06
C SER A 246 55.78 9.76 0.77
N GLN A 247 56.54 10.34 -0.16
CA GLN A 247 56.39 11.74 -0.54
C GLN A 247 55.04 12.00 -1.22
N LEU A 248 54.59 11.09 -2.08
CA LEU A 248 53.28 11.19 -2.75
C LEU A 248 52.12 11.05 -1.78
N LEU A 249 52.19 10.11 -0.82
CA LEU A 249 51.18 10.00 0.21
C LEU A 249 51.12 11.26 1.08
N LYS A 250 52.28 11.82 1.47
CA LYS A 250 52.35 13.09 2.20
C LYS A 250 51.76 14.26 1.42
N SER A 251 52.10 14.39 0.14
CA SER A 251 51.63 15.51 -0.70
C SER A 251 50.12 15.46 -0.96
N LYS A 252 49.51 14.28 -0.90
CA LYS A 252 48.06 14.06 -1.01
C LYS A 252 47.33 13.98 0.33
N GLY A 253 48.03 14.17 1.46
CA GLY A 253 47.43 14.20 2.79
C GLY A 253 47.15 12.83 3.42
N TYR A 254 47.63 11.73 2.83
CA TYR A 254 47.48 10.36 3.35
C TYR A 254 48.55 9.99 4.40
N ASN A 255 48.83 10.89 5.34
CA ASN A 255 49.89 10.70 6.34
C ASN A 255 49.67 9.46 7.22
N SER A 256 48.42 9.06 7.44
CA SER A 256 48.07 7.88 8.25
C SER A 256 48.55 6.57 7.62
N GLU A 257 48.78 6.53 6.30
CA GLU A 257 49.15 5.33 5.55
C GLU A 257 50.67 5.11 5.50
N LEU A 258 51.46 6.07 5.98
CA LEU A 258 52.92 5.98 5.96
C LEU A 258 53.45 4.86 6.83
N SER A 259 52.81 4.57 7.96
CA SER A 259 53.18 3.47 8.86
C SER A 259 52.92 2.09 8.26
N GLN A 260 52.07 2.03 7.23
CA GLN A 260 51.69 0.83 6.50
C GLN A 260 52.51 0.63 5.23
N LEU A 261 53.29 1.62 4.82
CA LEU A 261 54.13 1.56 3.63
C LEU A 261 55.45 0.84 3.94
N LYS A 262 55.77 -0.19 3.17
CA LYS A 262 57.01 -0.97 3.31
C LYS A 262 57.69 -1.14 1.95
N SER A 263 59.00 -1.30 2.01
CA SER A 263 59.79 -1.59 0.81
C SER A 263 59.51 -3.03 0.35
N ASN A 264 59.37 -3.24 -0.96
CA ASN A 264 59.24 -4.58 -1.54
C ASN A 264 60.59 -5.35 -1.54
N TYR A 265 61.67 -4.74 -1.04
CA TYR A 265 63.03 -5.30 -1.04
C TYR A 265 63.43 -6.07 0.23
N ASP A 266 62.52 -6.28 1.18
CA ASP A 266 62.84 -6.79 2.54
C ASP A 266 63.45 -8.23 2.60
N ASP A 267 63.58 -8.97 1.50
CA ASP A 267 64.32 -10.25 1.45
C ASP A 267 65.62 -10.19 0.60
N SER A 268 65.99 -9.01 0.09
CA SER A 268 67.17 -8.83 -0.76
C SER A 268 68.27 -8.03 -0.08
N GLN A 269 69.50 -8.57 -0.06
CA GLN A 269 70.67 -7.87 0.46
C GLN A 269 71.16 -6.86 -0.58
N ILE A 270 71.11 -5.57 -0.26
CA ILE A 270 71.65 -4.53 -1.14
C ILE A 270 73.18 -4.55 -1.03
N ILE A 271 73.86 -4.48 -2.17
CA ILE A 271 75.31 -4.34 -2.27
C ILE A 271 75.62 -2.85 -2.38
N GLU A 272 76.36 -2.31 -1.42
CA GLU A 272 76.83 -0.92 -1.45
C GLU A 272 77.88 -0.72 -2.55
N ALA A 273 77.97 0.49 -3.09
CA ALA A 273 78.91 0.81 -4.18
C ALA A 273 80.38 0.52 -3.84
N GLN A 274 80.77 0.73 -2.58
CA GLN A 274 82.12 0.42 -2.08
C GLN A 274 82.43 -1.09 -2.08
N ASP A 275 81.39 -1.91 -2.00
CA ASP A 275 81.49 -3.37 -1.90
C ASP A 275 81.32 -4.05 -3.27
N PHE A 276 81.19 -3.28 -4.37
CA PHE A 276 81.05 -3.80 -5.72
C PHE A 276 82.29 -3.50 -6.58
N PRO A 277 83.27 -4.42 -6.68
CA PRO A 277 84.56 -4.15 -7.31
C PRO A 277 84.55 -4.30 -8.85
N TYR A 278 83.38 -4.41 -9.48
CA TYR A 278 83.26 -4.68 -10.91
C TYR A 278 82.73 -3.46 -11.67
N SER A 279 83.19 -3.28 -12.90
CA SER A 279 82.59 -2.36 -13.87
C SER A 279 81.43 -3.05 -14.59
N VAL A 280 80.43 -2.27 -15.01
CA VAL A 280 79.22 -2.79 -15.64
C VAL A 280 79.16 -2.32 -17.09
N PHE A 281 78.98 -3.26 -18.01
CA PHE A 281 78.61 -2.97 -19.39
C PHE A 281 77.18 -3.46 -19.63
N PHE A 282 76.34 -2.58 -20.19
CA PHE A 282 74.98 -2.92 -20.58
C PHE A 282 74.72 -2.41 -22.00
N SER A 283 74.15 -3.28 -22.84
CA SER A 283 73.66 -2.92 -24.17
C SER A 283 72.26 -3.49 -24.37
N THR A 284 71.35 -2.67 -24.89
CA THR A 284 69.97 -3.06 -25.22
C THR A 284 69.89 -4.12 -26.32
N GLN A 285 70.94 -4.32 -27.11
CA GLN A 285 70.97 -5.30 -28.22
C GLN A 285 71.94 -6.48 -27.99
N GLY A 286 72.94 -6.31 -27.11
CA GLY A 286 74.03 -7.27 -26.91
C GLY A 286 74.07 -7.96 -25.54
N GLY A 287 73.10 -7.69 -24.67
CA GLY A 287 73.08 -8.15 -23.29
C GLY A 287 74.01 -7.35 -22.38
N GLY A 288 74.06 -7.73 -21.11
CA GLY A 288 74.93 -7.13 -20.10
C GLY A 288 76.02 -8.08 -19.62
N TYR A 289 77.14 -7.53 -19.18
CA TYR A 289 78.16 -8.26 -18.43
C TYR A 289 78.83 -7.34 -17.42
N ILE A 290 79.31 -7.93 -16.33
CA ILE A 290 80.20 -7.25 -15.38
C ILE A 290 81.63 -7.71 -15.63
N TYR A 291 82.60 -6.86 -15.36
CA TYR A 291 83.99 -7.19 -15.59
C TYR A 291 84.92 -6.48 -14.61
N ASP A 292 86.06 -7.13 -14.35
CA ASP A 292 87.23 -6.51 -13.77
C ASP A 292 88.38 -6.51 -14.79
N GLN A 293 89.61 -6.29 -14.34
CA GLN A 293 90.79 -6.27 -15.20
C GLN A 293 91.16 -7.65 -15.78
N GLN A 294 90.58 -8.74 -15.27
CA GLN A 294 91.00 -10.12 -15.55
C GLN A 294 89.89 -11.00 -16.16
N VAL A 295 88.63 -10.80 -15.76
CA VAL A 295 87.51 -11.69 -16.11
C VAL A 295 86.25 -10.89 -16.47
N ARG A 296 85.43 -11.45 -17.35
CA ARG A 296 84.08 -10.99 -17.66
C ARG A 296 83.06 -12.04 -17.20
N TYR A 297 81.97 -11.58 -16.60
CA TYR A 297 80.87 -12.41 -16.10
C TYR A 297 79.55 -11.98 -16.76
N TRP A 298 78.89 -12.92 -17.43
CA TRP A 298 77.59 -12.73 -18.07
C TRP A 298 76.47 -13.23 -17.16
N GLU A 299 75.22 -12.96 -17.52
CA GLU A 299 74.06 -13.62 -16.92
C GLU A 299 74.24 -15.15 -16.90
N GLY A 300 73.93 -15.77 -15.77
CA GLY A 300 74.20 -17.19 -15.48
C GLY A 300 75.59 -17.49 -14.94
N SER A 301 76.53 -16.52 -14.95
CA SER A 301 77.88 -16.73 -14.39
C SER A 301 77.87 -16.65 -12.86
N ASN A 302 78.66 -17.50 -12.21
CA ASN A 302 78.86 -17.46 -10.76
C ASN A 302 80.01 -16.51 -10.41
N VAL A 303 79.69 -15.43 -9.69
CA VAL A 303 80.62 -14.39 -9.29
C VAL A 303 81.06 -14.61 -7.84
N PRO A 304 82.38 -14.72 -7.56
CA PRO A 304 82.88 -14.92 -6.20
C PRO A 304 82.33 -13.86 -5.22
N GLY A 305 81.81 -14.30 -4.07
CA GLY A 305 81.25 -13.43 -3.03
C GLY A 305 79.78 -12.98 -3.25
N PHE A 306 79.31 -12.99 -4.50
CA PHE A 306 77.96 -12.49 -4.86
C PHE A 306 76.97 -13.60 -5.21
N GLY A 307 77.41 -14.65 -5.91
CA GLY A 307 76.57 -15.75 -6.39
C GLY A 307 76.35 -15.71 -7.90
N VAL A 308 75.33 -16.42 -8.38
CA VAL A 308 75.00 -16.49 -9.80
C VAL A 308 74.30 -15.21 -10.25
N ILE A 309 74.74 -14.61 -11.35
CA ILE A 309 74.05 -13.47 -11.97
C ILE A 309 72.72 -13.96 -12.53
N ASP A 310 71.61 -13.45 -11.99
CA ASP A 310 70.26 -13.78 -12.45
C ASP A 310 69.82 -12.83 -13.58
N SER A 311 70.13 -11.53 -13.45
CA SER A 311 69.89 -10.55 -14.52
C SER A 311 70.78 -9.31 -14.38
N ILE A 312 71.12 -8.70 -15.51
CA ILE A 312 71.80 -7.40 -15.63
C ILE A 312 70.90 -6.47 -16.44
N SER A 313 70.40 -5.41 -15.81
CA SER A 313 69.64 -4.35 -16.48
C SER A 313 70.39 -3.01 -16.43
N GLU A 314 69.84 -1.99 -17.11
CA GLU A 314 70.37 -0.62 -17.11
C GLU A 314 70.49 -0.01 -15.71
N GLU A 315 69.60 -0.40 -14.79
CA GLU A 315 69.47 0.21 -13.46
C GLU A 315 70.06 -0.63 -12.33
N LYS A 316 70.20 -1.95 -12.53
CA LYS A 316 70.59 -2.85 -11.45
C LYS A 316 71.09 -4.20 -11.93
N ILE A 317 71.75 -4.90 -11.02
CA ILE A 317 72.24 -6.27 -11.19
C ILE A 317 71.71 -7.12 -10.05
N ILE A 318 71.15 -8.28 -10.38
CA ILE A 318 70.58 -9.21 -9.41
C ILE A 318 71.43 -10.47 -9.36
N PHE A 319 71.89 -10.83 -8.16
CA PHE A 319 72.61 -12.06 -7.87
C PHE A 319 71.74 -13.00 -7.03
N LYS A 320 71.86 -14.31 -7.25
CA LYS A 320 71.23 -15.35 -6.43
C LYS A 320 72.28 -16.25 -5.78
N LYS A 321 72.15 -16.42 -4.46
CA LYS A 321 72.96 -17.36 -3.67
C LYS A 321 72.09 -17.98 -2.57
N ASP A 322 72.01 -19.31 -2.54
CA ASP A 322 71.34 -20.08 -1.47
C ASP A 322 69.94 -19.54 -1.10
N ASN A 323 69.08 -19.34 -2.11
CA ASN A 323 67.71 -18.78 -1.99
C ASN A 323 67.59 -17.30 -1.55
N LYS A 324 68.70 -16.58 -1.40
CA LYS A 324 68.70 -15.13 -1.14
C LYS A 324 69.09 -14.36 -2.39
N SER A 325 68.41 -13.24 -2.62
CA SER A 325 68.76 -12.32 -3.70
C SER A 325 69.67 -11.21 -3.17
N LYS A 326 70.74 -10.89 -3.90
CA LYS A 326 71.52 -9.68 -3.66
C LYS A 326 71.36 -8.73 -4.82
N ILE A 327 71.21 -7.44 -4.56
CA ILE A 327 70.95 -6.44 -5.60
C ILE A 327 72.02 -5.35 -5.52
N TYR A 328 72.68 -5.09 -6.64
CA TYR A 328 73.52 -3.91 -6.82
C TYR A 328 72.77 -2.92 -7.72
N PHE A 329 72.62 -1.68 -7.27
CA PHE A 329 72.03 -0.62 -8.09
C PHE A 329 73.14 0.12 -8.84
N ILE A 330 72.98 0.27 -10.16
CA ILE A 330 73.95 0.96 -11.00
C ILE A 330 73.66 2.46 -10.86
N HIS A 331 74.48 3.14 -10.06
CA HIS A 331 74.44 4.59 -9.98
C HIS A 331 75.04 5.19 -11.26
N ARG A 332 74.28 6.06 -11.92
CA ARG A 332 74.74 6.84 -13.08
C ARG A 332 75.53 8.07 -12.66
#